data_AF-A0A4Q2YX74-F1
#
_entry.id   AF-A0A4Q2YX74-F1
#
_cell.length_a   1.000
_cell.length_b   1.000
_cell.length_c   1.000
_cell.angle_alpha   90.00
_cell.angle_beta   90.00
_cell.angle_gamma   90.00
#
_symmetry.space_group_name_H-M   'P 1'
#
loop_
_entity.id
_entity.type
_entity.pdbx_description
1 polymer ?
#
loop_
_entity_poly.entity_id
_entity_poly.type
_entity_poly.pdbx_seq_one_letter_code
_entity_poly.pdbx_strand_id
1 'polypeptide(L)'
;MTLEVSTPALLFPAISLLFLSFTNRFLHLAALIRQLHKDWLERREDLLHAQIKNLQRRLTLIRLMQLFGAFSLFLCVISMLAVIAEMQPIAIPAFTAALAL
;
A
#
# COMPACT_ATOMS: atom_id res chain seq x y z
N MET A 1 28.63 5.36 -5.87
CA MET A 1 27.47 6.03 -6.51
C MET A 1 26.98 7.10 -5.56
N THR A 2 26.69 8.31 -6.05
CA THR A 2 26.17 9.41 -5.25
C THR A 2 24.69 9.59 -5.58
N LEU A 3 23.81 9.48 -4.58
CA LEU A 3 22.39 9.75 -4.77
C LEU A 3 22.14 11.25 -4.66
N GLU A 4 21.43 11.80 -5.63
CA GLU A 4 20.86 13.15 -5.57
C GLU A 4 19.44 13.11 -4.99
N VAL A 5 19.01 14.19 -4.35
CA VAL A 5 17.64 14.32 -3.80
C VAL A 5 16.57 14.18 -4.89
N SER A 6 16.91 14.52 -6.13
CA SER A 6 16.05 14.36 -7.31
C SER A 6 15.67 12.89 -7.58
N THR A 7 16.55 11.93 -7.25
CA THR A 7 16.33 10.51 -7.59
C THR A 7 15.21 9.87 -6.74
N PRO A 8 15.21 9.97 -5.40
CA PRO A 8 14.09 9.49 -4.60
C PRO A 8 12.81 10.32 -4.79
N ALA A 9 12.91 11.62 -5.11
CA ALA A 9 11.75 12.48 -5.32
C ALA A 9 10.83 12.00 -6.46
N LEU A 10 11.38 11.32 -7.47
CA LEU A 10 10.61 10.74 -8.58
C LEU A 10 9.64 9.63 -8.13
N LEU A 11 9.89 8.97 -6.99
CA LEU A 11 9.01 7.91 -6.48
C LEU A 11 7.73 8.46 -5.86
N PHE A 12 7.75 9.68 -5.32
CA PHE A 12 6.61 10.28 -4.62
C PHE A 12 5.31 10.31 -5.45
N PRO A 13 5.29 10.80 -6.71
CA PRO A 13 4.08 10.78 -7.53
C PRO A 13 3.62 9.36 -7.88
N ALA A 14 4.54 8.44 -8.17
CA ALA A 14 4.20 7.05 -8.50
C ALA A 14 3.54 6.34 -7.31
N ILE A 15 4.12 6.49 -6.11
CA ILE A 15 3.57 5.92 -4.87
C ILE A 15 2.19 6.53 -4.55
N SER A 16 2.02 7.84 -4.74
CA SER A 16 0.73 8.52 -4.52
C SER A 16 -0.39 7.99 -5.42
N LEU A 17 -0.11 7.76 -6.71
CA LEU A 17 -1.06 7.17 -7.66
C LEU A 17 -1.40 5.72 -7.29
N LEU A 18 -0.40 4.96 -6.84
CA LEU A 18 -0.57 3.59 -6.38
C LEU A 18 -1.50 3.54 -5.16
N PHE A 19 -1.28 4.42 -4.16
CA PHE A 19 -2.17 4.54 -3.00
C PHE A 19 -3.59 4.89 -3.38
N LEU A 20 -3.80 5.85 -4.28
CA LEU A 20 -5.12 6.24 -4.76
C LEU A 20 -5.87 5.05 -5.39
N SER A 21 -5.18 4.29 -6.24
CA SER A 21 -5.74 3.09 -6.87
C SER A 21 -6.16 2.04 -5.84
N PHE A 22 -5.30 1.76 -4.85
CA PHE A 22 -5.63 0.77 -3.80
C PHE A 22 -6.72 1.25 -2.85
N THR A 23 -6.79 2.54 -2.54
CA THR A 23 -7.86 3.12 -1.73
C THR A 23 -9.21 2.97 -2.43
N ASN A 24 -9.27 3.22 -3.74
CA ASN A 24 -10.48 3.00 -4.53
C ASN A 24 -10.92 1.53 -4.50
N ARG A 25 -9.99 0.59 -4.70
CA ARG A 25 -10.27 -0.86 -4.60
C ARG A 25 -10.74 -1.26 -3.21
N PHE A 26 -10.12 -0.73 -2.16
CA PHE A 26 -10.50 -0.97 -0.78
C PHE A 26 -11.94 -0.53 -0.50
N LEU A 27 -12.31 0.69 -0.88
CA LEU A 27 -13.65 1.24 -0.68
C LEU A 27 -14.71 0.43 -1.41
N HIS A 28 -14.43 0.05 -2.66
CA HIS A 28 -15.34 -0.77 -3.46
C HIS A 28 -15.56 -2.16 -2.82
N LEU A 29 -14.49 -2.86 -2.42
CA LEU A 29 -14.61 -4.16 -1.74
C LEU A 29 -15.33 -4.04 -0.39
N ALA A 30 -15.06 -3.00 0.39
CA ALA A 30 -15.72 -2.77 1.67
C ALA A 30 -17.22 -2.48 1.51
N ALA A 31 -17.62 -1.78 0.45
CA ALA A 31 -19.03 -1.59 0.11
C ALA A 31 -19.69 -2.91 -0.28
N LEU A 32 -19.05 -3.71 -1.14
CA LEU A 32 -19.54 -5.02 -1.57
C LEU A 32 -19.71 -5.99 -0.39
N ILE A 33 -18.72 -6.08 0.50
CA ILE A 33 -18.80 -6.92 1.71
C ILE A 33 -20.01 -6.52 2.58
N ARG A 34 -20.25 -5.22 2.79
CA ARG A 34 -21.40 -4.73 3.56
C ARG A 34 -22.73 -5.08 2.90
N GLN A 35 -22.81 -5.01 1.57
CA GLN A 35 -23.99 -5.41 0.83
C GLN A 35 -24.26 -6.91 0.97
N LEU A 36 -23.29 -7.76 0.65
CA LEU A 36 -23.44 -9.22 0.81
C LEU A 36 -23.76 -9.61 2.25
N HIS A 37 -23.23 -8.90 3.25
CA HIS A 37 -23.54 -9.19 4.64
C HIS A 37 -25.00 -8.91 5.00
N LYS A 38 -25.62 -7.86 4.42
CA LYS A 38 -27.05 -7.59 4.56
C LYS A 38 -27.88 -8.70 3.92
N ASP A 39 -27.53 -9.09 2.69
CA ASP A 39 -28.22 -10.15 1.95
C ASP A 39 -28.12 -11.52 2.68
N TRP A 40 -26.98 -11.79 3.32
CA TRP A 40 -26.78 -12.98 4.14
C TRP A 40 -27.67 -13.01 5.39
N LEU A 41 -27.93 -11.84 6.00
CA LEU A 41 -28.79 -11.74 7.18
C LEU A 41 -30.25 -12.15 6.88
N GLU A 42 -30.71 -11.90 5.65
CA GLU A 42 -32.05 -12.25 5.19
C GLU A 42 -32.14 -13.72 4.74
N ARG A 43 -31.17 -14.20 3.96
CA ARG A 43 -31.26 -15.51 3.29
C ARG A 43 -30.53 -16.65 4.01
N ARG A 44 -29.57 -16.33 4.89
CA ARG A 44 -28.67 -17.27 5.59
C ARG A 44 -28.02 -18.34 4.69
N GLU A 45 -27.72 -17.98 3.44
CA GLU A 45 -27.07 -18.89 2.49
C GLU A 45 -25.57 -19.05 2.79
N ASP A 46 -25.10 -20.30 2.90
CA ASP A 46 -23.69 -20.61 3.14
C ASP A 46 -22.75 -20.10 2.03
N LEU A 47 -23.25 -20.02 0.79
CA LEU A 47 -22.50 -19.49 -0.35
C LEU A 47 -22.15 -18.00 -0.15
N LEU A 48 -23.09 -17.19 0.35
CA LEU A 48 -22.85 -15.79 0.66
C LEU A 48 -21.78 -15.64 1.75
N HIS A 49 -21.84 -16.47 2.79
CA HIS A 49 -20.84 -16.46 3.85
C HIS A 49 -19.42 -16.76 3.30
N ALA A 50 -19.31 -17.77 2.42
CA ALA A 50 -18.05 -18.09 1.76
C ALA A 50 -17.52 -16.95 0.87
N GLN A 51 -18.40 -16.25 0.14
CA GLN A 51 -18.01 -15.10 -0.67
C GLN A 51 -17.50 -13.93 0.18
N ILE A 52 -18.20 -13.60 1.28
CA ILE A 52 -17.77 -12.56 2.23
C ILE A 52 -16.37 -12.87 2.75
N LYS A 53 -16.11 -14.11 3.17
CA LYS A 53 -14.79 -14.54 3.66
C LYS A 53 -13.69 -14.37 2.61
N ASN A 54 -13.99 -14.69 1.34
CA ASN A 54 -13.03 -14.48 0.24
C ASN A 54 -12.76 -12.99 -0.02
N LEU A 55 -13.79 -12.15 0.01
CA LEU A 55 -13.65 -10.70 -0.17
C LEU A 55 -12.88 -10.07 1.00
N GLN A 56 -13.11 -10.50 2.23
CA GLN A 56 -12.35 -10.07 3.40
C GLN A 56 -10.86 -10.41 3.26
N ARG A 57 -10.52 -11.62 2.77
CA ARG A 57 -9.13 -11.99 2.49
C ARG A 57 -8.50 -11.06 1.45
N ARG A 58 -9.19 -10.77 0.35
CA ARG A 58 -8.73 -9.82 -0.67
C ARG A 58 -8.52 -8.41 -0.10
N LEU A 59 -9.42 -7.97 0.77
CA LEU A 59 -9.33 -6.67 1.44
C LEU A 59 -8.10 -6.61 2.38
N THR A 60 -7.80 -7.69 3.11
CA THR A 60 -6.57 -7.79 3.90
C THR A 60 -5.32 -7.71 3.03
N LEU A 61 -5.30 -8.37 1.87
CA LEU A 61 -4.18 -8.29 0.93
C LEU A 61 -3.97 -6.86 0.41
N ILE A 62 -5.04 -6.15 0.05
CA ILE A 62 -4.96 -4.74 -0.38
C ILE A 62 -4.37 -3.87 0.74
N ARG A 63 -4.83 -4.06 1.99
CA ARG A 63 -4.31 -3.32 3.14
C ARG A 63 -2.82 -3.58 3.36
N LEU A 64 -2.39 -4.83 3.20
CA LEU A 64 -0.98 -5.19 3.34
C LEU A 64 -0.12 -4.55 2.23
N MET A 65 -0.60 -4.52 0.98
CA MET A 65 0.07 -3.82 -0.12
C MET A 65 0.20 -2.32 0.15
N GLN A 66 -0.84 -1.67 0.71
CA GLN A 66 -0.76 -0.27 1.12
C GLN A 66 0.24 -0.07 2.26
N LEU A 67 0.30 -0.98 3.23
CA LEU A 67 1.29 -0.90 4.32
C LEU A 67 2.72 -0.98 3.77
N PHE A 68 3.00 -1.92 2.86
CA PHE A 68 4.31 -2.00 2.21
C PHE A 68 4.65 -0.74 1.42
N GLY A 69 3.69 -0.18 0.67
CA GLY A 69 3.86 1.11 0.00
C GLY A 69 4.15 2.26 0.97
N ALA A 70 3.55 2.25 2.16
CA ALA A 70 3.79 3.28 3.18
C ALA A 70 5.16 3.14 3.81
N PHE A 71 5.61 1.91 4.05
CA PHE A 71 6.98 1.62 4.48
C PHE A 71 8.01 2.00 3.41
N SER A 72 7.75 1.70 2.14
CA SER A 72 8.59 2.14 1.02
C SER A 72 8.71 3.67 0.98
N LEU A 73 7.59 4.39 1.10
CA LEU A 73 7.59 5.85 1.15
C LEU A 73 8.37 6.39 2.35
N PHE A 74 8.21 5.77 3.53
CA PHE A 74 8.92 6.16 4.74
C PHE A 74 10.44 5.97 4.60
N LEU A 75 10.89 4.85 4.04
CA LEU A 75 12.31 4.61 3.71
C LEU A 75 12.83 5.58 2.65
N CYS A 76 12.01 5.95 1.67
CA CYS A 76 12.33 6.97 0.68
C CYS A 76 12.54 8.35 1.33
N VAL A 77 11.70 8.73 2.30
CA VAL A 77 11.88 9.97 3.09
C VAL A 77 13.17 9.92 3.90
N ILE A 78 13.48 8.79 4.56
CA ILE A 78 14.77 8.60 5.26
C ILE A 78 15.94 8.75 4.30
N SER A 79 15.86 8.17 3.10
CA SER A 79 16.88 8.33 2.08
C SER A 79 17.06 9.79 1.68
N MET A 80 15.98 10.54 1.45
CA MET A 80 16.08 11.96 1.10
C MET A 80 16.72 12.78 2.22
N LEU A 81 16.34 12.54 3.48
CA LEU A 81 16.94 13.20 4.64
C LEU A 81 18.44 12.87 4.76
N ALA A 82 18.84 11.62 4.53
CA ALA A 82 20.23 11.21 4.55
C ALA A 82 21.05 11.85 3.42
N VAL A 83 20.49 12.00 2.22
CA VAL A 83 21.15 12.72 1.11
C VAL A 83 21.36 14.19 1.48
N ILE A 84 20.36 14.86 2.07
CA ILE A 84 20.48 16.26 2.52
C ILE A 84 21.54 16.41 3.62
N ALA A 85 21.67 15.43 4.51
CA ALA A 85 22.70 15.39 5.54
C ALA A 85 24.09 14.94 5.05
N GLU A 86 24.28 14.78 3.74
CA GLU A 86 25.50 14.24 3.10
C GLU A 86 25.91 12.83 3.56
N MET A 87 24.99 12.07 4.17
CA MET A 87 25.19 10.71 4.66
C MET A 87 24.87 9.66 3.59
N GLN A 88 25.68 9.63 2.53
CA GLN A 88 25.59 8.63 1.45
C GLN A 88 25.54 7.15 1.91
N PRO A 89 26.29 6.69 2.94
CA PRO A 89 26.24 5.28 3.35
C PRO A 89 24.89 4.86 3.97
N ILE A 90 24.06 5.81 4.39
CA ILE A 90 22.69 5.55 4.89
C ILE A 90 21.67 5.74 3.76
N ALA A 91 21.87 6.74 2.90
CA ALA A 91 20.97 7.05 1.79
C ALA A 91 20.81 5.85 0.82
N ILE A 92 21.91 5.24 0.41
CA ILE A 92 21.91 4.15 -0.58
C ILE A 92 21.10 2.92 -0.08
N PRO A 93 21.40 2.31 1.08
CA PRO A 93 20.65 1.15 1.55
C PRO A 93 19.17 1.49 1.79
N ALA A 94 18.86 2.67 2.34
CA ALA A 94 17.47 3.10 2.56
C ALA A 94 16.68 3.21 1.25
N PHE A 95 17.28 3.80 0.21
CA PHE A 95 16.67 3.88 -1.12
C PHE A 95 16.47 2.51 -1.77
N THR A 96 17.48 1.63 -1.67
CA THR A 96 17.36 0.26 -2.23
C THR A 96 16.30 -0.57 -1.51
N ALA A 97 16.17 -0.43 -0.19
CA ALA A 97 15.12 -1.08 0.58
C ALA A 97 13.74 -0.53 0.23
N ALA A 98 13.62 0.79 -0.01
CA ALA A 98 12.39 1.39 -0.50
C ALA A 98 11.97 0.85 -1.88
N LEU A 99 12.92 0.65 -2.78
CA LEU A 99 12.65 0.12 -4.13
C LEU A 99 12.26 -1.38 -4.13
N ALA A 100 12.77 -2.14 -3.17
CA ALA A 100 12.50 -3.57 -3.05
C ALA A 100 11.13 -3.89 -2.43
N LEU A 101 10.53 -2.93 -1.70
CA LEU A 101 9.22 -3.05 -1.05
C LEU A 101 8.07 -2.58 -1.95
#